data_AF-A0A7C3YQG0-F1
#
_entry.id   AF-A0A7C3YQG0-F1
#
_cell.length_a   1.000
_cell.length_b   1.000
_cell.length_c   1.000
_cell.angle_alpha   90.00
_cell.angle_beta   90.00
_cell.angle_gamma   90.00
#
_symmetry.space_group_name_H-M   'P 1'
#
loop_
_entity.id
_entity.type
_entity.pdbx_description
1 polymer ?
#
loop_
_entity_poly.entity_id
_entity_poly.type
_entity_poly.pdbx_seq_one_letter_code
_entity_poly.pdbx_strand_id
1 'polypeptide(L)' 'MDGEAVRRALERIAHEIVEKNAGIEGLVLVGIRRRGVPLAMRLAGRIR' A
#
# COMPACT_ATOMS: atom_id res chain seq x y z
N MET A 1 2.40 -7.73 18.21
CA MET A 1 2.78 -7.68 16.78
C MET A 1 3.88 -6.64 16.64
N ASP A 2 5.02 -7.02 16.06
CA ASP A 2 6.19 -6.15 15.89
C ASP A 2 5.89 -5.07 14.83
N GLY A 3 5.96 -3.79 15.22
CA GLY A 3 5.69 -2.65 14.33
C GLY A 3 6.66 -2.60 13.15
N GLU A 4 7.88 -3.11 13.33
CA GLU A 4 8.89 -3.20 12.28
C GLU A 4 8.46 -4.21 11.20
N ALA A 5 7.91 -5.36 11.62
CA ALA A 5 7.40 -6.37 10.70
C ALA A 5 6.22 -5.85 9.87
N VAL A 6 5.31 -5.09 10.48
CA VAL A 6 4.20 -4.43 9.77
C VAL A 6 4.72 -3.41 8.76
N ARG A 7 5.72 -2.61 9.16
CA ARG A 7 6.35 -1.62 8.26
C ARG A 7 6.96 -2.28 7.03
N ARG A 8 7.75 -3.34 7.23
CA ARG A 8 8.35 -4.12 6.12
C ARG A 8 7.29 -4.76 5.22
N ALA A 9 6.24 -5.31 5.81
CA ALA A 9 5.14 -5.91 5.04
C ALA A 9 4.43 -4.87 4.15
N LEU A 10 4.17 -3.67 4.68
CA LEU A 10 3.56 -2.59 3.90
C LEU A 10 4.45 -2.12 2.75
N GLU A 11 5.77 -2.02 2.98
CA GLU A 11 6.74 -1.66 1.93
C GLU A 11 6.73 -2.69 0.80
N ARG A 12 6.76 -3.97 1.13
CA ARG A 12 6.70 -5.07 0.16
C ARG A 12 5.41 -5.05 -0.64
N ILE A 13 4.26 -4.87 0.02
CA ILE A 13 2.96 -4.80 -0.66
C ILE A 13 2.92 -3.62 -1.64
N ALA A 14 3.47 -2.46 -1.26
CA ALA A 14 3.51 -1.29 -2.14
C ALA A 14 4.31 -1.57 -3.43
N HIS A 15 5.49 -2.17 -3.33
CA HIS A 15 6.30 -2.56 -4.50
C HIS A 15 5.56 -3.57 -5.38
N GLU A 16 4.98 -4.61 -4.79
CA GLU A 16 4.23 -5.63 -5.54
C GLU A 16 3.01 -5.04 -6.28
N ILE A 17 2.36 -4.01 -5.74
CA ILE A 17 1.27 -3.32 -6.43
C ILE A 17 1.80 -2.64 -7.70
N VAL A 18 2.90 -1.90 -7.63
CA VAL A 18 3.47 -1.20 -8.79
C VAL A 18 3.93 -2.19 -9.86
N GLU A 19 4.65 -3.23 -9.46
CA GLU A 19 5.15 -4.27 -10.36
C GLU A 19 4.00 -4.99 -11.11
N LYS A 20 2.92 -5.32 -10.40
CA LYS A 20 1.75 -6.00 -11.01
C LYS A 20 0.94 -5.12 -11.96
N ASN A 21 1.01 -3.80 -11.80
CA ASN A 21 0.27 -2.84 -12.63
C ASN A 21 1.17 -2.17 -13.70
N ALA A 22 2.41 -2.65 -13.87
CA ALA A 22 3.40 -2.10 -14.80
C ALA A 22 3.64 -0.58 -14.62
N GLY A 23 3.53 -0.09 -13.37
CA GLY A 23 3.68 1.32 -13.04
C GLY A 23 2.53 1.85 -12.17
N ILE A 24 2.48 3.18 -12.06
CA ILE A 24 1.51 3.92 -11.24
C ILE A 24 0.50 4.70 -12.07
N GLU A 25 0.62 4.69 -13.40
CA GLU A 25 -0.26 5.43 -14.28
C GLU A 25 -1.68 4.85 -14.21
N GLY A 26 -2.65 5.70 -13.82
CA GLY A 26 -4.04 5.29 -13.63
C GLY A 26 -4.30 4.38 -12.41
N LEU A 27 -3.30 4.15 -11.54
CA LEU A 27 -3.47 3.33 -10.34
C LEU A 27 -4.33 4.05 -9.29
N VAL A 28 -5.38 3.36 -8.81
CA VAL A 28 -6.26 3.88 -7.75
C VAL A 28 -6.32 2.89 -6.59
N LEU A 29 -6.14 3.40 -5.37
CA LEU A 29 -6.33 2.64 -4.13
C LEU A 29 -7.69 2.98 -3.50
N VAL A 30 -8.54 1.97 -3.33
CA VAL A 30 -9.86 2.13 -2.69
C VAL A 30 -9.86 1.46 -1.31
N GLY A 31 -10.01 2.26 -0.26
CA GLY A 31 -10.09 1.77 1.11
C GLY A 31 -11.52 1.50 1.58
N ILE A 32 -11.81 0.30 2.08
CA ILE A 32 -13.09 -0.02 2.72
C ILE A 32 -13.23 0.77 4.03
N ARG A 33 -14.44 1.29 4.32
CA ARG A 33 -14.73 2.15 5.48
C ARG A 33 -14.22 1.56 6.81
N ARG A 34 -13.80 2.47 7.71
CA ARG A 34 -13.14 2.24 9.02
C ARG A 34 -11.63 2.02 8.91
N ARG A 35 -11.17 0.80 8.66
CA ARG A 35 -9.73 0.46 8.70
C ARG A 35 -9.06 0.42 7.33
N GLY A 36 -9.83 0.27 6.24
CA GLY A 36 -9.28 0.24 4.89
C GLY A 36 -8.83 1.62 4.40
N VAL A 37 -9.51 2.70 4.81
CA VAL A 37 -9.11 4.07 4.43
C VAL A 37 -7.71 4.44 4.96
N PRO A 38 -7.40 4.30 6.27
CA PRO A 38 -6.04 4.55 6.75
C PRO A 38 -4.99 3.61 6.14
N LEU A 39 -5.35 2.36 5.82
CA LEU A 39 -4.45 1.41 5.17
C LEU A 39 -4.11 1.84 3.74
N ALA A 40 -5.12 2.23 2.95
CA ALA A 40 -4.94 2.73 1.60
C ALA A 40 -4.05 3.97 1.58
N MET A 41 -4.24 4.91 2.53
CA MET A 41 -3.36 6.08 2.68
C MET A 41 -1.91 5.69 3.04
N ARG A 42 -1.72 4.68 3.91
CA ARG A 42 -0.39 4.19 4.28
C ARG A 42 0.33 3.52 3.11
N LEU A 43 -0.40 2.79 2.27
CA LEU A 43 0.12 2.18 1.04
C LEU A 43 0.46 3.25 0.01
N ALA A 44 -0.43 4.22 -0.21
CA ALA A 44 -0.19 5.33 -1.13
C ALA A 44 1.10 6.09 -0.81
N GLY A 45 1.36 6.37 0.47
CA GLY A 45 2.61 7.04 0.90
C GLY A 45 3.89 6.19 0.80
N ARG A 46 3.79 4.92 0.39
CA ARG A 46 4.92 3.99 0.21
C ARG A 46 5.15 3.58 -1.25
N ILE A 47 4.19 3.89 -2.12
CA ILE A 47 4.35 3.72 -3.56
C ILE A 47 5.27 4.84 -4.08
N ARG A 48 6.29 4.47 -4.84
CA ARG A 48 7.25 5.38 -5.50
C ARG A 48 7.37 5.02 -6.97
#